data_AF-A0A5E6N9M7-F1
#
_entry.id   AF-A0A5E6N9M7-F1
#
_cell.length_a   1.000
_cell.length_b   1.000
_cell.length_c   1.000
_cell.angle_alpha   90.00
_cell.angle_beta   90.00
_cell.angle_gamma   90.00
#
_symmetry.space_group_name_H-M   'P 1'
#
loop_
_entity.id
_entity.type
_entity.pdbx_description
1 polymer ?
#
loop_
_entity_poly.entity_id
_entity_poly.type
_entity_poly.pdbx_seq_one_letter_code
_entity_poly.pdbx_strand_id
1 'polypeptide(L)'
;MIDTTVQEKNITYPTDAKLAIKIINRLNKLAKRHGIQQRRTYVKEVKNCRLSIRHFRHVKKRAKAKKALTRLRTIANKLIRELQRKLPTHSLFETYQKDFLFYQQVLAQQPKDKNKIYSLHEPMSMSLPKAKTTSNMNTVIKSLLSLPKTITLLLAWSVMIKTSTILKP
;
A
#
# COMPACT_ATOMS: atom_id res chain seq x y z
N MET A 1 -6.96 -41.09 -34.62
CA MET A 1 -5.93 -40.72 -33.60
C MET A 1 -5.51 -39.30 -33.90
N ILE A 2 -5.71 -38.38 -32.95
CA ILE A 2 -5.52 -36.94 -33.19
C ILE A 2 -4.34 -36.51 -32.32
N ASP A 3 -3.15 -36.40 -32.91
CA ASP A 3 -1.97 -35.86 -32.24
C ASP A 3 -2.12 -34.35 -32.07
N THR A 4 -2.54 -33.93 -30.88
CA THR A 4 -2.51 -32.52 -30.50
C THR A 4 -1.17 -32.24 -29.84
N THR A 5 -0.18 -31.85 -30.64
CA THR A 5 1.03 -31.24 -30.09
C THR A 5 0.69 -29.86 -29.53
N VAL A 6 0.40 -29.81 -28.23
CA VAL A 6 0.20 -28.56 -27.49
C VAL A 6 1.54 -27.84 -27.43
N GLN A 7 1.76 -26.92 -28.36
CA GLN A 7 2.86 -25.98 -28.28
C GLN A 7 2.65 -25.11 -27.04
N GLU A 8 3.54 -25.21 -26.06
CA GLU A 8 3.62 -24.25 -24.96
C GLU A 8 3.83 -22.87 -25.58
N LYS A 9 2.77 -22.06 -25.63
CA LYS A 9 2.88 -20.65 -25.99
C LYS A 9 3.83 -20.04 -24.97
N ASN A 10 5.07 -19.81 -25.39
CA ASN A 10 6.04 -19.04 -24.62
C ASN A 10 5.64 -17.56 -24.74
N ILE A 11 4.51 -17.21 -24.12
CA ILE A 11 3.94 -15.87 -24.12
C ILE A 11 4.91 -14.99 -23.33
N THR A 12 5.84 -14.37 -24.05
CA THR A 12 6.76 -13.39 -23.50
C THR A 12 5.92 -12.16 -23.11
N TYR A 13 5.58 -12.10 -21.83
CA TYR A 13 4.45 -11.33 -21.35
C TYR A 13 4.71 -9.83 -21.18
N PRO A 14 3.80 -8.97 -21.65
CA PRO A 14 3.57 -7.63 -21.11
C PRO A 14 2.80 -7.63 -19.76
N THR A 15 2.50 -8.80 -19.20
CA THR A 15 1.76 -8.98 -17.93
C THR A 15 2.50 -8.40 -16.73
N ASP A 16 3.82 -8.58 -16.62
CA ASP A 16 4.60 -8.05 -15.49
C ASP A 16 4.49 -6.53 -15.38
N ALA A 17 4.47 -5.83 -16.52
CA ALA A 17 4.26 -4.38 -16.57
C ALA A 17 2.86 -3.99 -16.10
N LYS A 18 1.83 -4.73 -16.56
CA LYS A 18 0.44 -4.52 -16.16
C LYS A 18 0.28 -4.72 -14.64
N LEU A 19 0.89 -5.77 -14.09
CA LEU A 19 0.87 -6.06 -12.66
C LEU A 19 1.57 -4.97 -11.86
N ALA A 20 2.78 -4.54 -12.26
CA ALA A 20 3.49 -3.46 -11.58
C ALA A 20 2.70 -2.14 -11.57
N ILE A 21 2.06 -1.78 -12.69
CA ILE A 21 1.20 -0.58 -12.77
C ILE A 21 -0.02 -0.73 -11.83
N LYS A 22 -0.65 -1.91 -11.80
CA LYS A 22 -1.79 -2.19 -10.92
C LYS A 22 -1.39 -2.09 -9.44
N ILE A 23 -0.22 -2.61 -9.07
CA ILE A 23 0.36 -2.46 -7.72
C ILE A 23 0.55 -0.99 -7.37
N ILE A 24 1.22 -0.20 -8.24
CA ILE A 24 1.44 1.23 -8.01
C ILE A 24 0.10 1.96 -7.78
N ASN A 25 -0.92 1.65 -8.57
CA ASN A 25 -2.24 2.25 -8.41
C ASN A 25 -2.90 1.89 -7.08
N ARG A 26 -2.79 0.62 -6.64
CA ARG A 26 -3.30 0.17 -5.32
C ARG A 26 -2.56 0.88 -4.18
N LEU A 27 -1.24 1.00 -4.26
CA LEU A 27 -0.44 1.73 -3.27
C LEU A 27 -0.81 3.22 -3.19
N ASN A 28 -1.06 3.87 -4.33
CA ASN A 28 -1.52 5.26 -4.34
C ASN A 28 -2.92 5.43 -3.75
N LYS A 29 -3.84 4.48 -3.99
CA LYS A 29 -5.16 4.47 -3.34
C LYS A 29 -5.04 4.28 -1.83
N LEU A 30 -4.15 3.39 -1.40
CA LEU A 30 -3.87 3.14 0.01
C LEU A 30 -3.31 4.40 0.70
N ALA A 31 -2.35 5.07 0.07
CA ALA A 31 -1.79 6.33 0.57
C ALA A 31 -2.89 7.38 0.78
N LYS A 32 -3.79 7.55 -0.20
CA LYS A 32 -4.92 8.48 -0.10
C LYS A 32 -5.90 8.11 1.01
N ARG A 33 -6.23 6.82 1.16
CA ARG A 33 -7.16 6.32 2.19
C ARG A 33 -6.67 6.65 3.60
N HIS A 34 -5.35 6.57 3.83
CA HIS A 34 -4.72 6.85 5.13
C HIS A 34 -4.22 8.28 5.28
N GLY A 35 -4.55 9.19 4.35
CA GLY A 35 -4.09 10.58 4.40
C GLY A 35 -2.57 10.75 4.31
N ILE A 36 -1.84 9.76 3.80
CA ILE A 36 -0.39 9.76 3.75
C ILE A 36 0.08 10.61 2.57
N GLN A 37 0.75 11.73 2.86
CA GLN A 37 1.41 12.53 1.85
C GLN A 37 2.67 11.81 1.34
N GLN A 38 2.65 11.41 0.08
CA GLN A 38 3.81 10.79 -0.59
C GLN A 38 4.87 11.85 -0.91
N ARG A 39 6.15 11.51 -0.73
CA ARG A 39 7.29 12.43 -1.00
C ARG A 39 7.31 12.91 -2.45
N ARG A 40 6.90 12.05 -3.39
CA ARG A 40 6.89 12.34 -4.82
C ARG A 40 5.78 11.56 -5.50
N THR A 41 5.07 12.21 -6.41
CA THR A 41 4.12 11.55 -7.29
C THR A 41 4.84 11.03 -8.54
N TYR A 42 4.55 9.79 -8.94
CA TYR A 42 5.13 9.16 -10.12
C TYR A 42 4.15 9.05 -11.29
N VAL A 43 3.02 9.77 -11.26
CA VAL A 43 1.91 9.60 -12.22
C VAL A 43 2.36 9.78 -13.68
N LYS A 44 3.03 10.91 -13.98
CA LYS A 44 3.55 11.20 -15.33
C LYS A 44 4.60 10.18 -15.77
N GLU A 45 5.47 9.78 -14.84
CA GLU A 45 6.54 8.82 -15.12
C GLU A 45 5.97 7.42 -15.44
N VAL A 46 5.01 6.95 -14.63
CA VAL A 46 4.30 5.68 -14.87
C VAL A 46 3.58 5.68 -16.21
N LYS A 47 2.94 6.80 -16.59
CA LYS A 47 2.33 6.97 -17.92
C LYS A 47 3.36 6.83 -19.04
N ASN A 48 4.50 7.49 -18.93
CA ASN A 48 5.59 7.43 -19.91
C ASN A 48 6.21 6.03 -20.01
N CYS A 49 6.39 5.35 -18.88
CA CYS A 49 6.84 3.95 -18.84
C CYS A 49 5.85 3.04 -19.57
N ARG A 50 4.54 3.17 -19.29
CA ARG A 50 3.48 2.42 -19.99
C ARG A 50 3.54 2.60 -21.50
N LEU A 51 3.72 3.85 -21.98
CA LEU A 51 3.85 4.15 -23.41
C LEU A 51 5.12 3.59 -24.03
N SER A 52 6.20 3.46 -23.27
CA SER A 52 7.45 2.87 -23.75
C SER A 52 7.34 1.35 -23.87
N ILE A 53 6.59 0.71 -22.97
CA ILE A 53 6.45 -0.75 -22.89
C ILE A 53 5.69 -1.33 -24.09
N ARG A 54 4.79 -0.57 -24.73
CA ARG A 54 4.07 -1.04 -25.95
C ARG A 54 5.00 -1.49 -27.08
N HIS A 55 6.25 -1.00 -27.08
CA HIS A 55 7.24 -1.29 -28.11
C HIS A 55 8.14 -2.50 -27.79
N PHE A 56 7.73 -3.40 -26.87
CA PHE A 56 8.55 -4.55 -26.43
C PHE A 56 8.91 -5.54 -27.56
N ARG A 57 8.07 -5.61 -28.61
CA ARG A 57 8.30 -6.46 -29.80
C ARG A 57 9.28 -5.85 -30.80
N HIS A 58 9.50 -4.53 -30.76
CA HIS A 58 10.35 -3.83 -31.71
C HIS A 58 11.82 -3.91 -31.31
N VAL A 59 12.69 -4.46 -32.16
CA VAL A 59 14.10 -4.75 -31.88
C VAL A 59 14.85 -3.54 -31.31
N LYS A 60 14.87 -2.41 -32.03
CA LYS A 60 15.57 -1.17 -31.59
C LYS A 60 14.97 -0.52 -30.32
N LYS A 61 13.68 -0.72 -30.04
CA LYS A 61 12.97 -0.07 -28.91
C LYS A 61 12.83 -0.99 -27.69
N ARG A 62 13.14 -2.28 -27.84
CA ARG A 62 13.04 -3.30 -26.78
C ARG A 62 13.89 -2.95 -25.56
N ALA A 63 15.10 -2.43 -25.75
CA ALA A 63 15.96 -2.01 -24.63
C ALA A 63 15.29 -0.90 -23.78
N LYS A 64 14.68 0.10 -24.43
CA LYS A 64 13.91 1.16 -23.76
C LYS A 64 12.69 0.60 -23.03
N ALA A 65 11.97 -0.34 -23.62
CA ALA A 65 10.84 -1.00 -22.99
C ALA A 65 11.24 -1.82 -21.75
N LYS A 66 12.37 -2.55 -21.80
CA LYS A 66 12.94 -3.26 -20.65
C LYS A 66 13.32 -2.29 -19.52
N LYS A 67 14.01 -1.19 -19.83
CA LYS A 67 14.35 -0.14 -18.85
C LYS A 67 13.10 0.45 -18.20
N ALA A 68 12.05 0.70 -18.98
CA ALA A 68 10.77 1.20 -18.46
C ALA A 68 10.10 0.19 -17.49
N LEU A 69 10.14 -1.12 -17.79
CA LEU A 69 9.65 -2.15 -16.88
C LEU A 69 10.44 -2.18 -15.57
N THR A 70 11.78 -2.17 -15.64
CA THR A 70 12.63 -2.11 -14.44
C THR A 70 12.31 -0.87 -13.62
N ARG A 71 12.10 0.28 -14.28
CA ARG A 71 11.75 1.53 -13.61
C ARG A 71 10.41 1.44 -12.88
N LEU A 72 9.39 0.82 -13.47
CA LEU A 72 8.11 0.56 -12.80
C LEU A 72 8.30 -0.27 -11.53
N ARG A 73 9.11 -1.34 -11.59
CA ARG A 73 9.44 -2.16 -10.41
C ARG A 73 10.11 -1.33 -9.32
N THR A 74 11.06 -0.47 -9.68
CA THR A 74 11.72 0.45 -8.73
C THR A 74 10.72 1.42 -8.08
N ILE A 75 9.80 2.00 -8.86
CA ILE A 75 8.77 2.91 -8.34
C ILE A 75 7.88 2.16 -7.35
N ALA A 76 7.39 0.97 -7.71
CA ALA A 76 6.53 0.17 -6.86
C ALA A 76 7.22 -0.17 -5.53
N ASN A 77 8.46 -0.67 -5.57
CA ASN A 77 9.23 -0.99 -4.36
C ASN A 77 9.50 0.23 -3.49
N LYS A 78 9.73 1.40 -4.10
CA LYS A 78 9.92 2.64 -3.35
C LYS A 78 8.64 3.07 -2.62
N LEU A 79 7.48 2.95 -3.28
CA LEU A 79 6.18 3.22 -2.67
C LEU A 79 5.85 2.23 -1.55
N ILE A 80 6.19 0.95 -1.72
CA ILE A 80 6.05 -0.07 -0.66
C ILE A 80 6.83 0.35 0.58
N ARG A 81 8.13 0.64 0.43
CA ARG A 81 9.00 1.05 1.54
C ARG A 81 8.57 2.36 2.19
N GLU A 82 8.03 3.30 1.40
CA GLU A 82 7.50 4.56 1.94
C GLU A 82 6.25 4.31 2.78
N LEU A 83 5.30 3.52 2.29
CA LEU A 83 4.06 3.22 3.00
C LEU A 83 4.32 2.37 4.25
N GLN A 84 5.22 1.38 4.17
CA GLN A 84 5.60 0.58 5.33
C GLN A 84 6.19 1.41 6.48
N ARG A 85 6.84 2.55 6.17
CA ARG A 85 7.38 3.46 7.20
C ARG A 85 6.38 4.46 7.74
N LYS A 86 5.35 4.80 6.97
CA LYS A 86 4.38 5.86 7.31
C LYS A 86 3.05 5.31 7.86
N LEU A 87 2.73 4.05 7.59
CA LEU A 87 1.52 3.41 8.11
C LEU A 87 1.69 3.10 9.60
N PRO A 88 0.62 3.24 10.41
CA PRO A 88 0.62 2.76 11.80
C PRO A 88 0.92 1.25 11.84
N THR A 89 1.75 0.84 12.80
CA THR A 89 2.21 -0.54 12.99
C THR A 89 1.05 -1.53 13.00
N HIS A 90 -0.01 -1.25 13.77
CA HIS A 90 -1.22 -2.08 13.85
C HIS A 90 -1.87 -2.33 12.48
N SER A 91 -2.16 -1.28 11.71
CA SER A 91 -2.77 -1.42 10.38
C SER A 91 -1.87 -2.16 9.40
N LEU A 92 -0.55 -1.96 9.50
CA LEU A 92 0.42 -2.63 8.65
C LEU A 92 0.39 -4.15 8.87
N PHE A 93 0.51 -4.59 10.13
CA PHE A 93 0.60 -6.02 10.46
C PHE A 93 -0.73 -6.74 10.27
N GLU A 94 -1.85 -6.20 10.75
CA GLU A 94 -3.11 -6.92 10.72
C GLU A 94 -3.79 -6.91 9.35
N THR A 95 -3.70 -5.78 8.63
CA THR A 95 -4.54 -5.56 7.45
C THR A 95 -3.76 -5.67 6.14
N TYR A 96 -2.53 -5.14 6.07
CA TYR A 96 -1.83 -4.95 4.79
C TYR A 96 -0.60 -5.84 4.59
N GLN A 97 -0.12 -6.54 5.62
CA GLN A 97 1.11 -7.32 5.56
C GLN A 97 1.06 -8.35 4.43
N LYS A 98 -0.03 -9.12 4.33
CA LYS A 98 -0.24 -10.12 3.28
C LYS A 98 -0.18 -9.49 1.88
N ASP A 99 -0.80 -8.33 1.69
CA ASP A 99 -0.78 -7.62 0.42
C ASP A 99 0.62 -7.12 0.06
N PHE A 100 1.36 -6.56 1.02
CA PHE A 100 2.73 -6.10 0.78
C PHE A 100 3.67 -7.24 0.40
N LEU A 101 3.59 -8.37 1.10
CA LEU A 101 4.37 -9.57 0.78
C LEU A 101 4.01 -10.09 -0.62
N PHE A 102 2.71 -10.16 -0.94
CA PHE A 102 2.23 -10.57 -2.26
C PHE A 102 2.73 -9.63 -3.36
N TYR A 103 2.70 -8.30 -3.15
CA TYR A 103 3.24 -7.34 -4.11
C TYR A 103 4.74 -7.51 -4.30
N GLN A 104 5.50 -7.74 -3.24
CA GLN A 104 6.94 -7.99 -3.33
C GLN A 104 7.23 -9.27 -4.13
N GLN A 105 6.48 -10.34 -3.89
CA GLN A 105 6.60 -11.58 -4.65
C GLN A 105 6.33 -11.36 -6.15
N VAL A 106 5.24 -10.65 -6.48
CA VAL A 106 4.90 -10.33 -7.88
C VAL A 106 6.00 -9.48 -8.54
N LEU A 107 6.54 -8.50 -7.83
CA LEU A 107 7.59 -7.62 -8.37
C LEU A 107 8.95 -8.32 -8.54
N ALA A 108 9.21 -9.39 -7.78
CA ALA A 108 10.44 -10.17 -7.83
C ALA A 108 10.48 -11.21 -8.97
N GLN A 109 9.32 -11.54 -9.57
CA GLN A 109 9.21 -12.52 -10.65
C GLN A 109 10.19 -12.27 -11.80
N GLN A 110 10.85 -13.34 -12.25
CA GLN A 110 11.77 -13.39 -13.38
C GLN A 110 11.13 -14.10 -14.58
N PRO A 111 11.61 -13.84 -15.82
CA PRO A 111 11.08 -14.47 -17.04
C PRO A 111 10.96 -15.99 -17.00
N LYS A 112 11.86 -16.70 -16.32
CA LYS A 112 11.96 -18.18 -16.32
C LYS A 112 11.30 -18.86 -15.12
N ASP A 113 10.62 -18.12 -14.26
CA ASP A 113 9.95 -18.71 -13.09
C ASP A 113 8.78 -19.61 -13.51
N LYS A 114 8.64 -20.76 -12.84
CA LYS A 114 7.59 -21.76 -13.14
C LYS A 114 6.22 -21.31 -12.62
N ASN A 115 6.14 -20.88 -11.37
CA ASN A 115 4.88 -20.55 -10.68
C ASN A 115 4.57 -19.05 -10.72
N LYS A 116 4.39 -18.51 -11.94
CA LYS A 116 4.16 -17.08 -12.12
C LYS A 116 2.75 -16.65 -11.76
N ILE A 117 2.67 -15.52 -11.07
CA ILE A 117 1.41 -14.85 -10.82
C ILE A 117 1.06 -14.00 -12.05
N TYR A 118 -0.10 -14.28 -12.63
CA TYR A 118 -0.58 -13.59 -13.85
C TYR A 118 -1.64 -12.52 -13.56
N SER A 119 -2.21 -12.54 -12.35
CA SER A 119 -3.30 -11.66 -11.94
C SER A 119 -3.15 -11.26 -10.48
N LEU A 120 -3.40 -9.98 -10.18
CA LEU A 120 -3.65 -9.58 -8.80
C LEU A 120 -5.12 -9.87 -8.50
N HIS A 121 -5.39 -10.91 -7.70
CA HIS A 121 -6.69 -11.16 -7.10
C HIS A 121 -7.14 -9.95 -6.25
N GLU A 122 -8.42 -9.90 -5.87
CA GLU A 122 -8.89 -8.84 -4.98
C GLU A 122 -8.11 -8.89 -3.67
N PRO A 123 -7.51 -7.77 -3.25
CA PRO A 123 -6.80 -7.76 -1.99
C PRO A 123 -7.85 -7.79 -0.89
N MET A 124 -7.72 -8.75 0.03
CA MET A 124 -8.61 -8.95 1.17
C MET A 124 -8.81 -7.64 1.99
N SER A 125 -7.84 -6.72 1.92
CA SER A 125 -7.87 -5.42 2.60
C SER A 125 -8.65 -4.31 1.89
N MET A 126 -8.93 -4.44 0.57
CA MET A 126 -9.75 -3.46 -0.15
C MET A 126 -11.25 -3.72 0.03
N SER A 127 -11.64 -4.96 0.29
CA SER A 127 -13.02 -5.41 0.52
C SER A 127 -13.51 -5.19 1.96
N LEU A 128 -12.96 -4.21 2.67
CA LEU A 128 -13.55 -3.69 3.91
C LEU A 128 -14.27 -2.38 3.61
N PRO A 129 -15.58 -2.40 3.32
CA PRO A 129 -16.42 -1.23 3.50
C PRO A 129 -16.71 -1.10 4.99
N LYS A 130 -16.05 -0.17 5.67
CA LYS A 130 -16.57 0.47 6.88
C LYS A 130 -15.85 1.78 7.13
N ALA A 131 -16.35 2.82 6.46
CA ALA A 131 -16.41 4.11 7.09
C ALA A 131 -17.29 3.97 8.34
N LYS A 132 -16.65 3.77 9.49
CA LYS A 132 -17.24 4.06 10.81
C LYS A 132 -16.14 4.55 11.73
N THR A 133 -15.51 5.65 11.30
CA THR A 133 -14.77 6.52 12.21
C THR A 133 -15.69 7.69 12.54
N THR A 134 -16.76 7.41 13.27
CA THR A 134 -17.21 8.38 14.28
C THR A 134 -16.24 8.22 15.44
N SER A 135 -15.09 8.87 15.34
CA SER A 135 -14.26 9.18 16.50
C SER A 135 -15.07 10.14 17.36
N ASN A 136 -15.95 9.58 18.19
CA ASN A 136 -16.62 10.32 19.25
C ASN A 136 -15.60 10.64 20.35
N MET A 137 -14.68 11.55 20.06
CA MET A 137 -14.01 12.35 21.11
C MET A 137 -15.07 13.02 22.01
N ASN A 138 -16.27 13.29 21.46
CA ASN A 138 -17.42 13.80 22.19
C ASN A 138 -18.13 12.78 23.11
N THR A 139 -17.95 11.46 22.95
CA THR A 139 -18.58 10.48 23.86
C THR A 139 -17.77 10.35 25.14
N VAL A 140 -16.43 10.39 25.06
CA VAL A 140 -15.56 10.37 26.25
C VAL A 140 -15.75 11.64 27.09
N ILE A 141 -15.90 12.80 26.44
CA ILE A 141 -16.17 14.07 27.14
C ILE A 141 -17.59 14.09 27.73
N LYS A 142 -18.60 13.57 27.01
CA LYS A 142 -19.98 13.48 27.54
C LYS A 142 -20.10 12.49 28.71
N SER A 143 -19.34 11.39 28.72
CA SER A 143 -19.30 10.48 29.87
C SER A 143 -18.56 11.05 31.08
N LEU A 144 -17.60 11.97 30.88
CA LEU A 144 -16.98 12.70 31.99
C LEU A 144 -17.93 13.75 32.59
N LEU A 145 -18.78 14.37 31.77
CA LEU A 145 -19.77 15.36 32.21
C LEU A 145 -21.00 14.76 32.90
N SER A 146 -21.18 13.43 32.87
CA SER A 146 -22.31 12.74 33.53
C SER A 146 -21.97 12.16 34.91
N LEU A 147 -20.76 12.41 35.43
CA LEU A 147 -20.37 11.96 36.76
C LEU A 147 -20.86 12.95 37.83
N PRO A 148 -21.27 12.47 39.01
CA PRO A 148 -21.67 13.34 40.12
C PRO A 148 -20.50 14.27 40.50
N LYS A 149 -20.82 15.53 40.83
CA LYS A 149 -19.89 16.67 41.08
C LYS A 149 -18.76 16.36 42.09
N THR A 150 -18.90 15.30 42.88
CA THR A 150 -17.93 14.82 43.86
C THR A 150 -16.71 14.12 43.23
N ILE A 151 -16.83 13.50 42.05
CA ILE A 151 -15.72 12.75 41.41
C ILE A 151 -14.83 13.68 40.56
N THR A 152 -15.41 14.73 39.97
CA THR A 152 -14.67 15.74 39.20
C THR A 152 -13.63 16.51 40.01
N LEU A 153 -13.90 16.76 41.30
CA LEU A 153 -12.96 17.46 42.19
C LEU A 153 -11.75 16.58 42.57
N LEU A 154 -11.96 15.27 42.77
CA LEU A 154 -10.88 14.32 43.11
C LEU A 154 -9.90 14.11 41.94
N LEU A 155 -10.41 14.03 40.71
CA LEU A 155 -9.57 13.94 39.52
C LEU A 155 -8.85 15.25 39.22
N ALA A 156 -9.49 16.40 39.44
CA ALA A 156 -8.82 17.70 39.32
C ALA A 156 -7.67 17.86 40.33
N TRP A 157 -7.85 17.38 41.57
CA TRP A 157 -6.80 17.44 42.60
C TRP A 157 -5.65 16.48 42.31
N SER A 158 -5.93 15.27 41.80
CA SER A 158 -4.89 14.31 41.38
C SER A 158 -4.04 14.83 40.21
N VAL A 159 -4.64 15.55 39.26
CA VAL A 159 -3.93 16.20 38.15
C VAL A 159 -3.10 17.40 38.65
N MET A 160 -3.63 18.20 39.57
CA MET A 160 -2.95 19.37 40.12
C MET A 160 -1.74 19.04 41.02
N ILE A 161 -1.79 17.90 41.72
CA ILE A 161 -0.65 17.38 42.53
C ILE A 161 0.48 16.86 41.63
N LYS A 162 0.16 16.35 40.43
CA LYS A 162 1.16 15.82 39.48
C LYS A 162 1.91 16.91 38.70
N THR A 163 1.33 18.10 38.56
CA THR A 163 1.98 19.25 37.89
C THR A 163 2.84 20.09 38.82
N SER A 164 2.64 20.00 40.14
CA SER A 164 3.40 20.76 41.14
C SER A 164 4.70 20.10 41.59
N THR A 165 4.96 18.84 41.20
CA THR A 165 6.25 18.16 41.43
C THR A 165 7.28 18.39 40.32
N ILE A 166 6.91 19.06 39.22
CA ILE A 166 7.81 19.38 38.09
C ILE A 166 8.34 20.84 38.18
N LEU A 167 7.85 21.62 39.14
CA LEU A 167 8.27 23.01 39.39
C LEU A 167 8.53 23.22 40.89
N LYS A 168 9.66 22.72 41.37
CA LYS A 168 10.36 23.31 42.53
C LYS A 168 11.82 23.55 42.09
N PRO A 169 12.41 24.69 42.51
CA PRO A 169 13.59 25.30 41.89
C PRO A 169 14.84 24.42 41.94
#